data_AF-A0A7Y2EHN0-F1
#
_entry.id   AF-A0A7Y2EHN0-F1
#
_cell.length_a   1.000
_cell.length_b   1.000
_cell.length_c   1.000
_cell.angle_alpha   90.00
_cell.angle_beta   90.00
_cell.angle_gamma   90.00
#
_symmetry.space_group_name_H-M   'P 1'
#
loop_
_entity.id
_entity.type
_entity.pdbx_description
1 polymer ?
#
loop_
_entity_poly.entity_id
_entity_poly.type
_entity_poly.pdbx_seq_one_letter_code
_entity_poly.pdbx_strand_id
1 'polypeptide(L)' 'MQDDLQRNFGYLFEDELLDEIKAIGKFQKIPEGSIIIDIGDYIKSMPLILTGSIKVMREDDVGDDLLLYFIEEGYT' A
#
# COMPACT_ATOMS: atom_id res chain seq x y z
N MET A 1 3.40 -14.48 -2.37
CA MET A 1 3.65 -13.33 -3.27
C MET A 1 3.03 -13.53 -4.64
N GLN A 2 3.48 -14.52 -5.45
CA GLN A 2 2.90 -14.74 -6.79
C GLN A 2 1.38 -14.99 -6.72
N ASP A 3 0.95 -15.86 -5.80
CA ASP A 3 -0.47 -16.18 -5.66
C ASP A 3 -1.28 -15.04 -5.06
N ASP A 4 -0.70 -14.29 -4.11
CA ASP A 4 -1.42 -13.23 -3.39
C ASP A 4 -1.65 -11.99 -4.25
N LEU A 5 -0.69 -11.61 -5.10
CA LEU A 5 -0.84 -10.46 -6.00
C LEU A 5 -1.94 -10.71 -7.04
N GLN A 6 -1.92 -11.89 -7.68
CA GLN A 6 -2.97 -12.26 -8.64
C GLN A 6 -4.33 -12.41 -7.94
N ARG A 7 -4.37 -13.02 -6.75
CA ARG A 7 -5.61 -13.19 -5.98
C ARG A 7 -6.24 -11.84 -5.60
N ASN A 8 -5.42 -10.87 -5.20
CA ASN A 8 -5.91 -9.60 -4.68
C ASN A 8 -6.12 -8.53 -5.75
N PHE A 9 -5.37 -8.56 -6.86
CA PHE A 9 -5.40 -7.50 -7.88
C PHE A 9 -5.68 -8.01 -9.30
N GLY A 10 -5.82 -9.33 -9.51
CA GLY A 10 -6.12 -9.92 -10.82
C GLY A 10 -7.45 -9.53 -11.44
N TYR A 11 -8.39 -9.00 -10.64
CA TYR A 11 -9.64 -8.44 -11.17
C TYR A 11 -9.52 -6.96 -11.56
N LEU A 12 -8.49 -6.26 -11.08
CA LEU A 12 -8.31 -4.82 -11.25
C LEU A 12 -7.31 -4.51 -12.37
N PHE A 13 -6.24 -5.30 -12.47
CA PHE A 13 -5.16 -5.10 -13.42
C PHE A 13 -5.09 -6.24 -14.43
N GLU A 14 -4.60 -5.94 -15.63
CA GLU A 14 -4.30 -6.93 -16.66
C GLU A 14 -3.06 -7.75 -16.29
N ASP A 15 -2.97 -8.97 -16.83
CA ASP A 15 -1.89 -9.91 -16.52
C ASP A 15 -0.49 -9.32 -16.83
N GLU A 16 -0.39 -8.54 -17.91
CA GLU A 16 0.87 -7.90 -18.35
C GLU A 16 1.40 -6.91 -17.28
N LEU A 17 0.52 -6.05 -16.74
CA LEU A 17 0.87 -5.11 -15.67
C LEU A 17 1.21 -5.84 -14.37
N LEU A 18 0.48 -6.90 -14.04
CA LEU A 18 0.76 -7.72 -12.85
C LEU A 18 2.13 -8.38 -12.95
N ASP A 19 2.53 -8.82 -14.15
CA ASP A 19 3.85 -9.40 -14.39
C ASP A 19 4.96 -8.36 -14.31
N GLU A 20 4.74 -7.13 -14.78
CA GLU A 20 5.67 -6.03 -14.56
C GLU A 20 5.84 -5.71 -13.07
N ILE A 21 4.73 -5.60 -12.32
CA ILE A 21 4.76 -5.36 -10.87
C ILE A 21 5.53 -6.50 -10.16
N LYS A 22 5.36 -7.76 -10.57
CA LYS A 22 6.15 -8.88 -10.03
C LYS A 22 7.64 -8.75 -10.35
N ALA A 23 7.98 -8.25 -11.54
CA ALA A 23 9.36 -8.16 -12.00
C ALA A 23 10.15 -7.03 -11.32
N ILE A 24 9.53 -5.86 -11.11
CA ILE A 24 10.21 -4.68 -10.56
C ILE A 24 9.83 -4.38 -9.10
N GLY A 25 8.72 -4.93 -8.62
CA GLY A 25 8.20 -4.69 -7.29
C GLY A 25 9.07 -5.31 -6.21
N LYS A 26 9.09 -4.67 -5.04
CA LYS A 26 9.83 -5.16 -3.87
C LYS A 26 8.85 -5.70 -2.83
N PHE A 27 8.94 -7.00 -2.56
CA PHE A 27 8.20 -7.61 -1.46
C PHE A 27 8.77 -7.18 -0.10
N GLN A 28 7.90 -6.69 0.77
CA GLN A 28 8.28 -6.22 2.10
C GLN A 28 7.28 -6.71 3.14
N LYS A 29 7.80 -7.09 4.32
CA LYS A 29 6.99 -7.32 5.52
C LYS A 29 7.28 -6.16 6.46
N ILE A 30 6.23 -5.45 6.85
CA ILE A 30 6.34 -4.25 7.66
C ILE A 30 5.72 -4.54 9.04
N PRO A 31 6.43 -4.30 10.15
CA PRO A 31 5.88 -4.46 11.49
C PRO A 31 4.73 -3.49 11.75
N GLU A 32 3.80 -3.88 12.61
CA GLU A 32 2.73 -3.01 13.11
C GLU A 32 3.31 -1.71 13.72
N GLY A 33 2.63 -0.59 13.48
CA GLY A 33 3.05 0.73 13.97
C GLY A 33 4.15 1.40 13.15
N SER A 34 4.66 0.76 12.10
CA SER A 34 5.64 1.38 11.21
C SER A 34 4.98 2.42 10.29
N ILE A 35 5.66 3.54 10.08
CA ILE A 35 5.27 4.55 9.08
C ILE A 35 5.81 4.11 7.72
N ILE A 36 4.93 4.02 6.73
CA ILE A 36 5.28 3.57 5.37
C ILE A 36 5.54 4.76 4.44
N ILE A 37 4.73 5.80 4.57
CA ILE A 37 4.86 7.09 3.87
C ILE A 37 4.59 8.17 4.90
N ASP A 38 5.47 9.17 4.97
CA ASP A 38 5.34 10.30 5.89
C ASP A 38 5.06 11.62 5.16
N ILE A 39 4.60 12.63 5.90
CA ILE A 39 4.35 13.97 5.36
C ILE A 39 5.67 14.61 4.96
N GLY A 40 5.71 15.13 3.73
CA GLY A 40 6.91 15.74 3.16
C GLY A 40 7.88 14.75 2.51
N ASP A 41 7.63 13.44 2.62
CA ASP A 41 8.40 12.45 1.89
C ASP A 41 8.13 12.54 0.39
N TYR A 42 9.21 12.43 -0.39
CA TYR A 42 9.09 12.25 -1.82
C TYR A 42 8.61 10.83 -2.13
N ILE A 43 7.39 10.71 -2.67
CA ILE A 43 6.79 9.42 -2.99
C ILE A 43 7.53 8.79 -4.18
N LYS A 44 8.32 7.74 -3.89
CA LYS A 44 9.08 6.98 -4.91
C LYS A 44 8.36 5.73 -5.40
N SER A 45 7.39 5.24 -4.64
CA SER A 45 6.69 3.99 -4.92
C SER A 45 5.33 3.98 -4.23
N MET A 46 4.35 3.35 -4.88
CA MET A 46 3.04 3.10 -4.27
C MET A 46 3.03 1.70 -3.62
N PRO A 47 2.69 1.57 -2.33
CA PRO A 47 2.56 0.27 -1.70
C PRO A 47 1.30 -0.45 -2.17
N LEU A 48 1.42 -1.74 -2.47
CA LEU A 48 0.27 -2.62 -2.73
C LEU A 48 0.12 -3.58 -1.55
N ILE A 49 -1.06 -3.58 -0.93
CA ILE A 49 -1.31 -4.37 0.29
C ILE A 49 -1.75 -5.77 -0.09
N LEU A 50 -0.88 -6.75 0.19
CA LEU A 50 -1.18 -8.16 -0.04
C LEU A 50 -1.90 -8.82 1.14
N THR A 51 -1.64 -8.36 2.36
CA THR A 51 -2.25 -8.88 3.61
C THR A 51 -2.13 -7.82 4.70
N GLY A 52 -3.16 -7.70 5.53
CA GLY A 52 -3.20 -6.73 6.64
C GLY A 52 -3.91 -5.43 6.26
N SER A 53 -3.65 -4.36 7.02
CA SER A 53 -4.29 -3.06 6.80
C SER A 53 -3.35 -1.90 7.13
N ILE A 54 -3.59 -0.77 6.47
CA ILE A 54 -2.87 0.49 6.67
C ILE A 54 -3.87 1.54 7.14
N LYS A 55 -3.47 2.31 8.16
CA LYS A 55 -4.21 3.48 8.62
C LYS A 55 -3.69 4.73 7.91
N VAL A 56 -4.55 5.45 7.20
CA VAL A 56 -4.20 6.73 6.56
C VAL A 56 -4.61 7.88 7.47
N MET A 57 -3.63 8.68 7.85
CA MET A 57 -3.82 9.86 8.69
C MET A 57 -3.35 11.11 7.96
N ARG A 58 -3.88 12.25 8.33
CA ARG A 58 -3.46 13.57 7.86
C ARG A 58 -3.30 14.47 9.07
N GLU A 59 -2.26 15.28 9.05
CA GLU A 59 -2.09 16.39 10.00
C GLU A 59 -3.03 17.54 9.62
N ASP A 60 -3.79 18.05 10.58
CA ASP A 60 -4.63 19.23 10.39
C ASP A 60 -3.82 20.54 10.48
N ASP A 61 -4.47 21.68 10.27
CA ASP A 61 -3.80 22.99 10.26
C ASP A 61 -3.20 23.39 11.63
N VAL A 62 -3.50 22.65 12.70
CA VAL A 62 -3.05 22.89 14.08
C VAL A 62 -1.99 21.88 14.53
N GLY A 63 -1.72 20.86 13.71
CA GLY A 63 -0.72 19.82 13.97
C GLY A 63 -1.28 18.55 14.62
N ASP A 64 -2.60 18.39 14.67
CA ASP A 64 -3.24 17.20 15.22
C ASP A 64 -3.47 16.13 14.13
N ASP A 65 -3.28 14.86 14.50
CA ASP A 65 -3.50 13.72 13.61
C ASP A 65 -5.00 13.42 13.43
N LEU A 66 -5.49 13.59 12.20
CA LEU A 66 -6.83 13.19 11.79
C LEU A 66 -6.81 11.86 11.04
N LEU A 67 -7.54 10.86 11.54
CA LEU A 67 -7.80 9.61 10.83
C LEU A 67 -8.74 9.86 9.63
N LEU A 68 -8.30 9.52 8.42
CA LEU A 68 -9.14 9.60 7.23
C LEU A 68 -9.88 8.28 6.97
N TYR A 69 -9.13 7.20 6.72
CA TYR A 69 -9.68 5.86 6.46
C TYR A 69 -8.62 4.77 6.64
N PHE A 70 -9.07 3.52 6.60
CA PHE A 70 -8.21 2.34 6.56
C PHE A 70 -8.20 1.77 5.14
N ILE A 71 -7.03 1.31 4.68
CA ILE A 71 -6.88 0.51 3.47
C ILE A 71 -6.66 -0.93 3.91
N GLU A 72 -7.51 -1.84 3.44
CA GLU A 72 -7.45 -3.26 3.76
C GLU A 72 -6.92 -4.07 2.57
N GLU A 73 -6.68 -5.36 2.79
CA GLU A 73 -6.21 -6.29 1.76
C GLU A 73 -7.09 -6.28 0.50
N GLY A 74 -6.46 -6.26 -0.68
CA GLY A 74 -7.17 -6.20 -1.96
C GLY A 74 -7.62 -4.80 -2.40
N TYR A 75 -7.38 -3.77 -1.59
CA TYR A 75 -7.62 -2.38 -1.97
C TYR A 75 -6.30 -1.64 -2.22
N THR A 76 -6.35 -0.65 -3.12
CA THR A 76 -5.25 0.26 -3.47
C THR A 76 -5.73 1.70 -3.44
#